data_AF-A0AAW2YJQ5-F1
#
_entry.id   AF-A0AAW2YJQ5-F1
#
_cell.length_a   1.000
_cell.length_b   1.000
_cell.length_c   1.000
_cell.angle_alpha   90.00
_cell.angle_beta   90.00
_cell.angle_gamma   90.00
#
_symmetry.space_group_name_H-M   'P 1'
#
loop_
_entity.id
_entity.type
_entity.pdbx_description
1 polymer ?
#
loop_
_entity_poly.entity_id
_entity_poly.type
_entity_poly.pdbx_seq_one_letter_code
_entity_poly.pdbx_strand_id
1 'polypeptide(L)'
;MLGRTLRFITRKNFNITAQTRLFHTRPIKFSAPVPTEEEIERDRAKRYDFDTPLNWETPNLPKDVVLPNWFKELVNTPGNREKLFTYDVMFIEPENYQLSTFSWDKHVYNKTPSQTAIVTKDLPPQQALEQTPMYHIQNLITKTDLVKLSGGKNKRYLLVAEAYGLAESQDLPTKYSASSPSYLWLDFESSQPKFLVQLSPAFPPLLWIPIKPEIEAMNRFFRELILLESTSVGRHLEKFDLMLTDIGFGPESYKNEPEKLRDKLLSYLNEKVDPNTKQFKTQFFEEHPNHAHFFLGNVSSAQELESHLMNNPFVFNTPILLGSSNRFVANNSVVVSMFRTVYSRATLVIECRLDLNMELGDGGQGGSDRVVPVFVHVMYPDNQRVSRPAPDRMNRIFNTNYPENMPIDVIGALFGQVVRDAKGIYKEFKEMTDRAKAEDDDSIPSLAIAHLGVLRYERFEEDVFNLYHDHKDPYVRLACIKGAIEMGLKSRIEECAKQEKTQDILDIINKVLANWKENVVNGVRFPIPKK
;
A
#
# COMPACT_ATOMS: atom_id res chain seq x y z
N MET A 1 -26.57 -19.86 -55.25
CA MET A 1 -26.97 -18.47 -55.51
C MET A 1 -26.36 -17.59 -54.44
N LEU A 2 -25.54 -16.63 -54.87
CA LEU A 2 -25.14 -15.37 -54.23
C LEU A 2 -24.63 -15.44 -52.77
N GLY A 3 -23.36 -15.21 -52.42
CA GLY A 3 -22.26 -14.57 -53.13
C GLY A 3 -21.78 -13.33 -52.37
N ARG A 4 -20.51 -13.37 -51.90
CA ARG A 4 -19.56 -12.25 -51.67
C ARG A 4 -20.04 -11.15 -50.69
N THR A 5 -19.27 -10.80 -49.65
CA THR A 5 -18.07 -9.97 -49.82
C THR A 5 -17.20 -10.01 -48.56
N LEU A 6 -15.99 -10.57 -48.70
CA LEU A 6 -14.83 -10.40 -47.82
C LEU A 6 -13.97 -9.28 -48.43
N ARG A 7 -13.74 -8.18 -47.71
CA ARG A 7 -12.63 -7.24 -48.01
C ARG A 7 -12.09 -6.60 -46.72
N PHE A 8 -10.83 -6.93 -46.45
CA PHE A 8 -9.74 -6.06 -45.97
C PHE A 8 -10.11 -4.74 -45.30
N ILE A 9 -9.73 -4.57 -44.02
CA ILE A 9 -9.04 -3.36 -43.57
C ILE A 9 -7.86 -3.76 -42.67
N THR A 10 -6.69 -3.40 -43.17
CA THR A 10 -5.35 -3.48 -42.60
C THR A 10 -5.16 -2.61 -41.35
N ARG A 11 -4.28 -3.09 -40.47
CA ARG A 11 -3.55 -2.35 -39.42
C ARG A 11 -3.38 -0.87 -39.73
N LYS A 12 -3.83 0.00 -38.83
CA LYS A 12 -3.32 1.37 -38.66
C LYS A 12 -3.07 1.66 -37.20
N ASN A 13 -1.87 2.21 -36.98
CA ASN A 13 -1.25 2.61 -35.73
C ASN A 13 -2.18 3.45 -34.83
N PHE A 14 -2.31 3.06 -33.57
CA PHE A 14 -2.77 3.96 -32.51
C PHE A 14 -1.59 4.81 -32.05
N ASN A 15 -1.48 6.02 -32.60
CA ASN A 15 -0.75 7.11 -31.97
C ASN A 15 -1.61 7.63 -30.83
N ILE A 16 -1.13 7.48 -29.59
CA ILE A 16 -1.66 8.20 -28.43
C ILE A 16 -0.92 9.52 -28.38
N THR A 17 -1.52 10.57 -28.95
CA THR A 17 -1.15 11.96 -28.65
C THR A 17 -2.31 12.50 -27.82
N ALA A 18 -2.12 12.58 -26.50
CA ALA A 18 -3.08 13.22 -25.62
C ALA A 18 -2.96 14.74 -25.85
N GLN A 19 -3.85 15.28 -26.68
CA GLN A 19 -4.04 16.73 -26.82
C GLN A 19 -4.89 17.25 -25.66
N THR A 20 -4.26 18.12 -24.88
CA THR A 20 -4.86 19.08 -23.94
C THR A 20 -5.96 19.87 -24.65
N ARG A 21 -7.20 19.81 -24.15
CA ARG A 21 -8.27 20.74 -24.55
C ARG A 21 -8.52 21.75 -23.44
N LEU A 22 -8.23 22.99 -23.79
CA LEU A 22 -8.52 24.24 -23.09
C LEU A 22 -10.01 24.39 -22.73
N PHE A 23 -10.30 24.76 -21.49
CA PHE A 23 -11.55 25.45 -21.13
C PHE A 23 -11.28 26.95 -21.04
N HIS A 24 -12.01 27.72 -21.83
CA HIS A 24 -11.99 29.19 -21.81
C HIS A 24 -12.78 29.73 -20.62
N THR A 25 -12.10 30.43 -19.70
CA THR A 25 -12.68 31.50 -18.88
C THR A 25 -11.74 32.71 -18.88
N ARG A 26 -12.34 33.91 -18.78
CA ARG A 26 -11.75 35.23 -19.12
C ARG A 26 -10.48 35.60 -18.32
N PRO A 27 -9.59 36.47 -18.86
CA PRO A 27 -8.31 36.79 -18.23
C PRO A 27 -8.50 37.82 -17.10
N ILE A 28 -8.09 37.45 -15.89
CA ILE A 28 -7.80 38.39 -14.82
C ILE A 28 -6.30 38.71 -14.93
N LYS A 29 -5.97 39.98 -15.18
CA LYS A 29 -4.57 40.45 -15.25
C LYS A 29 -3.98 40.46 -13.85
N PHE A 30 -2.97 39.62 -13.61
CA PHE A 30 -2.01 39.79 -12.52
C PHE A 30 -0.57 39.79 -13.03
N SER A 31 0.21 40.63 -12.36
CA SER A 31 1.60 40.98 -12.59
C SER A 31 2.56 39.84 -12.23
N ALA A 32 3.52 39.63 -13.14
CA ALA A 32 4.48 38.52 -13.26
C ALA A 32 3.84 37.18 -13.71
N PRO A 33 4.12 36.72 -14.95
CA PRO A 33 3.60 35.44 -15.42
C PRO A 33 4.27 34.31 -14.62
N VAL A 34 3.45 33.51 -13.93
CA VAL A 34 3.86 32.16 -13.55
C VAL A 34 4.14 31.43 -14.86
N PRO A 35 5.34 30.87 -15.07
CA PRO A 35 5.65 30.19 -16.32
C PRO A 35 4.63 29.09 -16.55
N THR A 36 4.05 29.07 -17.74
CA THR A 36 3.15 28.01 -18.17
C THR A 36 3.86 26.66 -18.13
N GLU A 37 3.14 25.56 -17.98
CA GLU A 37 3.72 24.20 -17.97
C GLU A 37 4.55 23.95 -19.24
N GLU A 38 4.10 24.47 -20.39
CA GLU A 38 4.87 24.47 -21.65
C GLU A 38 6.15 25.33 -21.62
N GLU A 39 6.17 26.43 -20.85
CA GLU A 39 7.36 27.26 -20.65
C GLU A 39 8.34 26.58 -19.68
N ILE A 40 7.85 25.90 -18.64
CA ILE A 40 8.67 25.08 -17.72
C ILE A 40 9.28 23.89 -18.46
N GLU A 41 8.50 23.18 -19.28
CA GLU A 41 8.99 22.09 -20.12
C GLU A 41 9.99 22.58 -21.16
N ARG A 42 9.72 23.70 -21.83
CA ARG A 42 10.69 24.33 -22.76
C ARG A 42 11.97 24.77 -22.04
N ASP A 43 11.88 25.33 -20.84
CA ASP A 43 13.07 25.72 -20.07
C ASP A 43 13.84 24.50 -19.53
N ARG A 44 13.15 23.42 -19.14
CA ARG A 44 13.78 22.15 -18.74
C ARG A 44 14.50 21.48 -19.91
N ALA A 45 13.83 21.37 -21.06
CA ALA A 45 14.41 20.80 -22.27
C ALA A 45 15.58 21.65 -22.81
N LYS A 46 15.54 22.98 -22.66
CA LYS A 46 16.67 23.87 -22.99
C LYS A 46 17.86 23.73 -22.05
N ARG A 47 17.63 23.33 -20.79
CA ARG A 47 18.69 23.14 -19.78
C ARG A 47 19.34 21.77 -19.84
N TYR A 48 18.66 20.77 -20.41
CA TYR A 48 19.17 19.41 -20.49
C TYR A 48 19.77 19.15 -21.87
N ASP A 49 21.09 19.26 -21.96
CA ASP A 49 21.83 19.05 -23.22
C ASP A 49 21.90 17.56 -23.58
N PHE A 50 21.11 17.17 -24.58
CA PHE A 50 21.07 15.81 -25.11
C PHE A 50 22.25 15.46 -26.02
N ASP A 51 22.98 16.45 -26.52
CA ASP A 51 24.03 16.28 -27.51
C ASP A 51 25.42 16.18 -26.84
N THR A 52 25.62 16.85 -25.70
CA THR A 52 26.88 16.78 -24.94
C THR A 52 26.96 15.46 -24.16
N PRO A 53 27.94 14.58 -24.44
CA PRO A 53 28.12 13.34 -23.70
C PRO A 53 28.37 13.59 -22.20
N LEU A 54 27.78 12.78 -21.33
CA LEU A 54 28.05 12.86 -19.91
C LEU A 54 29.38 12.16 -19.61
N ASN A 55 30.40 12.96 -19.29
CA ASN A 55 31.72 12.45 -18.94
C ASN A 55 31.78 12.03 -17.47
N TRP A 56 31.39 10.80 -17.18
CA TRP A 56 31.48 10.24 -15.84
C TRP A 56 32.89 9.77 -15.42
N GLU A 57 33.94 10.17 -16.13
CA GLU A 57 35.34 9.90 -15.76
C GLU A 57 35.99 11.07 -14.99
N THR A 58 35.16 11.92 -14.38
CA THR A 58 35.59 13.08 -13.59
C THR A 58 36.49 12.68 -12.41
N PRO A 59 37.46 13.54 -12.02
CA PRO A 59 38.38 13.27 -10.91
C PRO A 59 37.70 13.20 -9.53
N ASN A 60 36.40 13.49 -9.44
CA ASN A 60 35.67 13.61 -8.18
C ASN A 60 35.02 12.31 -7.70
N LEU A 61 34.83 11.30 -8.57
CA LEU A 61 34.36 9.99 -8.12
C LEU A 61 35.45 9.28 -7.29
N PRO A 62 35.09 8.54 -6.23
CA PRO A 62 36.08 7.78 -5.47
C PRO A 62 36.77 6.78 -6.41
N LYS A 63 38.10 6.63 -6.27
CA LYS A 63 38.91 5.80 -7.18
C LYS A 63 38.48 4.34 -7.23
N ASP A 64 37.78 3.86 -6.21
CA ASP A 64 37.26 2.50 -6.09
C ASP A 64 35.86 2.33 -6.70
N VAL A 65 35.20 3.42 -7.12
CA VAL A 65 33.92 3.37 -7.85
C VAL A 65 34.22 3.31 -9.35
N VAL A 66 34.05 2.12 -9.94
CA VAL A 66 34.18 1.90 -11.38
C VAL A 66 32.80 1.78 -12.00
N LEU A 67 32.45 2.73 -12.86
CA LEU A 67 31.18 2.69 -13.58
C LEU A 67 31.19 1.60 -14.65
N PRO A 68 30.13 0.79 -14.76
CA PRO A 68 30.05 -0.22 -15.79
C PRO A 68 30.00 0.37 -17.21
N ASN A 69 30.68 -0.27 -18.17
CA ASN A 69 30.67 0.17 -19.58
C ASN A 69 29.26 0.26 -20.16
N TRP A 70 28.38 -0.70 -19.82
CA TRP A 70 27.00 -0.69 -20.29
C TRP A 70 26.24 0.58 -19.89
N PHE A 71 26.56 1.17 -18.73
CA PHE A 71 25.92 2.40 -18.26
C PHE A 71 26.41 3.59 -19.09
N LYS A 72 27.73 3.69 -19.29
CA LYS A 72 28.35 4.72 -20.14
C LYS A 72 27.79 4.66 -21.56
N GLU A 73 27.67 3.46 -22.14
CA GLU A 73 27.09 3.22 -23.45
C GLU A 73 25.62 3.65 -23.50
N LEU A 74 24.81 3.25 -22.53
CA LEU A 74 23.38 3.59 -22.50
C LEU A 74 23.15 5.10 -22.46
N VAL A 75 23.91 5.82 -21.62
CA VAL A 75 23.76 7.26 -21.41
C VAL A 75 24.30 8.08 -22.58
N ASN A 76 25.40 7.64 -23.19
CA ASN A 76 26.07 8.38 -24.27
C ASN A 76 25.65 7.95 -25.68
N THR A 77 24.84 6.88 -25.82
CA THR A 77 24.25 6.52 -27.12
C THR A 77 23.28 7.61 -27.58
N PRO A 78 23.45 8.16 -28.80
CA PRO A 78 22.56 9.21 -29.33
C PRO A 78 21.08 8.82 -29.27
N GLY A 79 20.24 9.75 -28.79
CA GLY A 79 18.79 9.58 -28.70
C GLY A 79 18.27 8.72 -27.54
N ASN A 80 19.14 8.07 -26.74
CA ASN A 80 18.67 7.32 -25.57
C ASN A 80 18.17 8.25 -24.46
N ARG A 81 18.92 9.32 -24.16
CA ARG A 81 18.52 10.33 -23.16
C ARG A 81 17.21 11.02 -23.56
N GLU A 82 17.05 11.36 -24.84
CA GLU A 82 15.82 11.95 -25.37
C GLU A 82 14.61 11.03 -25.18
N LYS A 83 14.76 9.73 -25.49
CA LYS A 83 13.68 8.75 -25.27
C LYS A 83 13.29 8.64 -23.80
N LEU A 84 14.26 8.61 -22.90
CA LEU A 84 13.98 8.50 -21.46
C LEU A 84 13.43 9.80 -20.86
N PHE A 85 13.77 10.96 -21.44
CA PHE A 85 13.23 12.26 -21.03
C PHE A 85 11.71 12.37 -21.24
N THR A 86 11.11 11.54 -22.11
CA THR A 86 9.63 11.43 -22.20
C THR A 86 8.96 10.93 -20.91
N TYR A 87 9.75 10.43 -19.97
CA TYR A 87 9.35 10.02 -18.61
C TYR A 87 10.07 10.85 -17.53
N ASP A 88 10.49 12.06 -17.86
CA ASP A 88 11.24 12.99 -17.00
C ASP A 88 12.55 12.42 -16.44
N VAL A 89 13.13 11.42 -17.11
CA VAL A 89 14.42 10.88 -16.67
C VAL A 89 15.53 11.86 -17.01
N MET A 90 16.12 12.43 -15.96
CA MET A 90 17.24 13.37 -16.03
C MET A 90 18.44 12.76 -15.32
N PHE A 91 19.47 12.41 -16.10
CA PHE A 91 20.73 11.94 -15.55
C PHE A 91 21.45 13.09 -14.84
N ILE A 92 21.91 12.81 -13.63
CA ILE A 92 22.64 13.77 -12.80
C ILE A 92 24.00 14.00 -13.44
N GLU A 93 24.48 15.24 -13.39
CA GLU A 93 25.82 15.54 -13.90
C GLU A 93 26.89 14.86 -13.03
N PRO A 94 27.99 14.36 -13.61
CA PRO A 94 29.05 13.67 -12.88
C PRO A 94 29.68 14.45 -11.72
N GLU A 95 29.56 15.77 -11.73
CA GLU A 95 30.03 16.66 -10.65
C GLU A 95 29.08 16.72 -9.45
N ASN A 96 27.82 16.32 -9.65
CA ASN A 96 26.73 16.35 -8.67
C ASN A 96 26.34 14.94 -8.19
N TYR A 97 27.21 13.94 -8.39
CA TYR A 97 26.90 12.56 -8.01
C TYR A 97 26.67 12.40 -6.50
N GLN A 98 25.76 11.50 -6.13
CA GLN A 98 25.54 11.12 -4.74
C GLN A 98 25.85 9.64 -4.54
N LEU A 99 26.89 9.36 -3.76
CA LEU A 99 27.23 8.02 -3.32
C LEU A 99 26.63 7.80 -1.93
N SER A 100 25.75 6.81 -1.80
CA SER A 100 25.08 6.50 -0.54
C SER A 100 25.43 5.12 -0.02
N THR A 101 25.83 5.06 1.25
CA THR A 101 25.84 3.83 2.06
C THR A 101 24.62 3.81 2.96
N PHE A 102 23.90 2.70 2.97
CA PHE A 102 22.82 2.47 3.93
C PHE A 102 23.40 1.85 5.21
N SER A 103 24.12 2.67 5.99
CA SER A 103 24.66 2.26 7.30
C SER A 103 23.71 2.69 8.42
N TRP A 104 23.19 1.72 9.16
CA TRP A 104 22.22 1.93 10.23
C TRP A 104 22.90 1.90 11.60
N ASP A 105 23.79 2.85 11.86
CA ASP A 105 24.34 3.03 13.21
C ASP A 105 23.46 3.99 14.03
N LYS A 106 22.93 3.50 15.17
CA LYS A 106 22.02 4.25 16.06
C LYS A 106 22.63 5.57 16.57
N HIS A 107 23.95 5.69 16.60
CA HIS A 107 24.63 6.91 17.04
C HIS A 107 24.63 8.05 16.00
N VAL A 108 24.51 7.72 14.72
CA VAL A 108 24.37 8.71 13.62
C VAL A 108 22.92 9.21 13.58
N TYR A 109 21.97 8.32 13.76
CA TYR A 109 20.54 8.56 13.57
C TYR A 109 19.92 9.65 14.48
N ASN A 110 20.42 9.80 15.70
CA ASN A 110 19.94 10.84 16.63
C ASN A 110 20.62 12.21 16.45
N LYS A 111 21.60 12.33 15.54
CA LYS A 111 22.37 13.56 15.34
C LYS A 111 22.56 13.96 13.87
N THR A 112 22.26 13.06 12.95
CA THR A 112 22.45 13.26 11.51
C THR A 112 21.41 12.39 10.78
N PRO A 113 20.60 12.96 9.87
CA PRO A 113 19.77 12.15 8.98
C PRO A 113 20.67 11.11 8.30
N SER A 114 20.11 9.93 8.01
CA SER A 114 20.85 8.91 7.25
C SER A 114 21.56 9.55 6.05
N GLN A 115 22.75 9.05 5.66
CA GLN A 115 23.47 9.52 4.45
C GLN A 115 22.70 9.25 3.12
N THR A 116 21.44 8.89 3.24
CA THR A 116 20.47 8.59 2.18
C THR A 116 19.31 9.58 2.14
N ALA A 117 19.15 10.44 3.15
CA ALA A 117 18.47 11.70 2.90
C ALA A 117 19.23 12.37 1.76
N ILE A 118 18.54 12.81 0.72
CA ILE A 118 19.12 13.74 -0.23
C ILE A 118 19.24 15.03 0.56
N VAL A 119 20.28 15.11 1.40
CA VAL A 119 20.57 16.24 2.25
C VAL A 119 21.00 17.35 1.28
N THR A 120 20.01 18.03 0.70
CA THR A 120 20.20 19.44 0.44
C THR A 120 20.63 20.03 1.77
N LYS A 121 21.80 20.67 1.79
CA LYS A 121 22.51 21.10 3.01
C LYS A 121 21.71 22.06 3.91
N ASP A 122 20.48 22.39 3.52
CA ASP A 122 19.63 23.44 4.06
C ASP A 122 18.29 22.92 4.64
N LEU A 123 18.05 21.59 4.67
CA LEU A 123 16.79 21.05 5.23
C LEU A 123 16.79 21.08 6.77
N PRO A 124 15.68 21.53 7.40
CA PRO A 124 15.46 21.38 8.83
C PRO A 124 15.61 19.91 9.30
N PRO A 125 16.14 19.65 10.51
CA PRO A 125 16.41 18.28 11.00
C PRO A 125 15.21 17.33 10.94
N GLN A 126 13.99 17.84 11.13
CA GLN A 126 12.76 17.05 11.11
C GLN A 126 12.38 16.59 9.69
N GLN A 127 12.53 17.45 8.70
CA GLN A 127 12.34 17.09 7.28
C GLN A 127 13.42 16.12 6.81
N ALA A 128 14.65 16.26 7.30
CA ALA A 128 15.72 15.33 6.99
C ALA A 128 15.50 13.94 7.61
N LEU A 129 14.82 13.86 8.77
CA LEU A 129 14.41 12.60 9.39
C LEU A 129 13.31 11.91 8.58
N GLU A 130 12.31 12.66 8.09
CA GLU A 130 11.22 12.18 7.23
C GLU A 130 11.71 11.64 5.88
N GLN A 131 12.85 12.13 5.39
CA GLN A 131 13.53 11.59 4.21
C GLN A 131 14.26 10.27 4.46
N THR A 132 14.34 9.81 5.70
CA THR A 132 15.02 8.55 5.99
C THR A 132 14.11 7.36 5.68
N PRO A 133 14.61 6.30 5.00
CA PRO A 133 13.79 5.14 4.69
C PRO A 133 13.14 4.55 5.94
N MET A 134 11.86 4.18 5.83
CA MET A 134 11.07 3.57 6.90
C MET A 134 11.00 4.37 8.20
N TYR A 135 11.08 5.72 8.15
CA TYR A 135 11.15 6.51 9.38
C TYR A 135 9.97 6.30 10.34
N HIS A 136 8.77 6.18 9.76
CA HIS A 136 7.50 5.99 10.46
C HIS A 136 7.45 4.77 11.40
N ILE A 137 8.32 3.78 11.20
CA ILE A 137 8.34 2.54 11.99
C ILE A 137 9.66 2.31 12.72
N GLN A 138 10.57 3.30 12.81
CA GLN A 138 11.89 3.13 13.44
C GLN A 138 11.87 2.47 14.83
N ASN A 139 10.78 2.68 15.59
CA ASN A 139 10.60 2.11 16.92
C ASN A 139 10.17 0.62 16.89
N LEU A 140 9.69 0.12 15.75
CA LEU A 140 9.20 -1.25 15.55
C LEU A 140 10.25 -2.17 14.89
N ILE A 141 11.27 -1.60 14.26
CA ILE A 141 12.30 -2.35 13.51
C ILE A 141 13.58 -2.54 14.33
N THR A 142 14.13 -3.76 14.31
CA THR A 142 15.42 -4.02 14.94
C THR A 142 16.60 -3.52 14.08
N LYS A 143 17.78 -3.35 14.69
CA LYS A 143 19.02 -3.07 13.93
C LYS A 143 19.29 -4.13 12.85
N THR A 144 18.95 -5.39 13.14
CA THR A 144 19.14 -6.50 12.21
C THR A 144 18.22 -6.37 11.00
N ASP A 145 16.97 -5.97 11.22
CA ASP A 145 16.00 -5.76 10.14
C ASP A 145 16.42 -4.61 9.24
N LEU A 146 16.91 -3.52 9.82
CA LEU A 146 17.48 -2.39 9.10
C LEU A 146 18.64 -2.80 8.18
N VAL A 147 19.58 -3.61 8.69
CA VAL A 147 20.71 -4.14 7.88
C VAL A 147 20.22 -5.07 6.75
N LYS A 148 19.15 -5.83 6.98
CA LYS A 148 18.53 -6.65 5.94
C LYS A 148 17.88 -5.77 4.86
N LEU A 149 17.18 -4.71 5.27
CA LEU A 149 16.53 -3.74 4.38
C LEU A 149 17.51 -2.94 3.51
N SER A 150 18.72 -2.67 4.00
CA SER A 150 19.77 -2.00 3.21
C SER A 150 20.43 -2.88 2.15
N GLY A 151 20.22 -4.20 2.20
CA GLY A 151 20.96 -5.16 1.39
C GLY A 151 22.37 -5.44 1.91
N GLY A 152 22.67 -5.09 3.16
CA GLY A 152 23.95 -5.33 3.83
C GLY A 152 24.52 -4.09 4.53
N LYS A 153 25.51 -4.29 5.40
CA LYS A 153 26.10 -3.21 6.23
C LYS A 153 26.90 -2.18 5.43
N ASN A 154 27.58 -2.62 4.37
CA ASN A 154 28.56 -1.81 3.64
C ASN A 154 28.19 -1.62 2.17
N LYS A 155 26.94 -1.92 1.80
CA LYS A 155 26.53 -1.86 0.40
C LYS A 155 26.34 -0.41 -0.03
N ARG A 156 26.92 -0.09 -1.19
CA ARG A 156 26.92 1.27 -1.76
C ARG A 156 26.08 1.33 -3.02
N TYR A 157 25.41 2.46 -3.18
CA TYR A 157 24.62 2.76 -4.35
C TYR A 157 24.97 4.16 -4.85
N LEU A 158 25.01 4.31 -6.17
CA LEU A 158 25.26 5.60 -6.81
C LEU A 158 23.95 6.12 -7.41
N LEU A 159 23.51 7.30 -6.99
CA LEU A 159 22.39 7.98 -7.63
C LEU A 159 22.85 8.53 -8.97
N VAL A 160 22.15 8.18 -10.05
CA VAL A 160 22.56 8.56 -11.41
C VAL A 160 21.51 9.33 -12.17
N ALA A 161 20.24 9.27 -11.77
CA ALA A 161 19.19 10.06 -12.39
C ALA A 161 18.01 10.29 -11.44
N GLU A 162 17.33 11.40 -11.68
CA GLU A 162 15.96 11.64 -11.24
C GLU A 162 15.01 11.24 -12.37
N ALA A 163 13.79 10.87 -12.04
CA ALA A 163 12.78 10.41 -13.00
C ALA A 163 11.38 10.88 -12.57
N TYR A 164 10.37 10.47 -13.34
CA TYR A 164 8.94 10.73 -13.14
C TYR A 164 8.56 10.97 -11.68
N GLY A 165 7.97 12.14 -11.43
CA GLY A 165 7.59 12.55 -10.10
C GLY A 165 6.22 12.02 -9.69
N LEU A 166 6.11 11.63 -8.43
CA LEU A 166 4.93 10.99 -7.85
C LEU A 166 4.35 11.88 -6.75
N ALA A 167 3.12 11.58 -6.38
CA ALA A 167 2.50 12.15 -5.19
C ALA A 167 3.22 11.69 -3.90
N GLU A 168 3.08 12.49 -2.86
CA GLU A 168 3.49 12.18 -1.50
C GLU A 168 2.27 11.88 -0.62
N SER A 169 2.49 11.34 0.58
CA SER A 169 1.42 10.99 1.51
C SER A 169 0.52 12.17 1.90
N GLN A 170 1.06 13.40 1.86
CA GLN A 170 0.35 14.62 2.22
C GLN A 170 -0.50 15.20 1.08
N ASP A 171 -0.32 14.70 -0.14
CA ASP A 171 -1.08 15.16 -1.29
C ASP A 171 -2.50 14.60 -1.29
N LEU A 172 -3.36 15.24 -2.07
CA LEU A 172 -4.64 14.65 -2.39
C LEU A 172 -4.44 13.42 -3.29
N PRO A 173 -5.21 12.33 -3.09
CA PRO A 173 -5.14 11.16 -3.95
C PRO A 173 -5.40 11.44 -5.44
N THR A 174 -5.98 12.58 -5.78
CA THR A 174 -6.28 12.99 -7.17
C THR A 174 -5.33 14.05 -7.73
N LYS A 175 -4.25 14.38 -7.01
CA LYS A 175 -3.24 15.33 -7.48
C LYS A 175 -2.52 14.76 -8.72
N TYR A 176 -2.46 15.55 -9.78
CA TYR A 176 -1.70 15.25 -11.01
C TYR A 176 -0.28 15.80 -11.00
N SER A 177 0.00 16.85 -10.24
CA SER A 177 1.32 17.47 -10.23
C SER A 177 2.29 16.67 -9.37
N ALA A 178 3.46 16.37 -9.95
CA ALA A 178 4.58 15.75 -9.27
C ALA A 178 4.97 16.54 -8.01
N SER A 179 5.07 15.84 -6.88
CA SER A 179 5.54 16.40 -5.61
C SER A 179 6.99 16.05 -5.34
N SER A 180 7.36 14.81 -5.64
CA SER A 180 8.69 14.26 -5.39
C SER A 180 9.15 13.44 -6.58
N PRO A 181 10.39 13.63 -7.10
CA PRO A 181 10.90 12.78 -8.15
C PRO A 181 11.12 11.35 -7.66
N SER A 182 11.05 10.38 -8.58
CA SER A 182 11.61 9.05 -8.34
C SER A 182 13.10 9.04 -8.71
N TYR A 183 13.83 8.07 -8.19
CA TYR A 183 15.29 8.02 -8.30
C TYR A 183 15.78 6.73 -8.95
N LEU A 184 16.81 6.86 -9.78
CA LEU A 184 17.51 5.76 -10.43
C LEU A 184 18.89 5.57 -9.81
N TRP A 185 19.10 4.40 -9.22
CA TRP A 185 20.33 4.03 -8.54
C TRP A 185 21.08 2.94 -9.29
N LEU A 186 22.41 2.98 -9.20
CA LEU A 186 23.30 1.91 -9.64
C LEU A 186 23.81 1.10 -8.45
N ASP A 187 23.65 -0.21 -8.56
CA ASP A 187 24.36 -1.22 -7.77
C ASP A 187 25.65 -1.58 -8.54
N PHE A 188 26.66 -0.72 -8.45
CA PHE A 188 27.92 -0.87 -9.21
C PHE A 188 28.78 -2.04 -8.74
N GLU A 189 28.46 -2.62 -7.58
CA GLU A 189 29.09 -3.84 -7.03
C GLU A 189 28.39 -5.12 -7.51
N SER A 190 27.24 -5.01 -8.22
CA SER A 190 26.51 -6.16 -8.77
C SER A 190 27.15 -6.69 -10.05
N SER A 191 27.32 -8.02 -10.12
CA SER A 191 27.74 -8.70 -11.35
C SER A 191 26.70 -8.67 -12.46
N GLN A 192 25.43 -8.46 -12.11
CA GLN A 192 24.33 -8.35 -13.08
C GLN A 192 24.01 -6.89 -13.38
N PRO A 193 23.90 -6.51 -14.67
CA PRO A 193 23.64 -5.14 -15.08
C PRO A 193 22.15 -4.80 -14.85
N LYS A 194 21.88 -3.75 -14.09
CA LYS A 194 20.53 -3.30 -13.72
C LYS A 194 20.54 -1.87 -13.18
N PHE A 195 19.42 -1.16 -13.35
CA PHE A 195 19.06 0.00 -12.55
C PHE A 195 18.21 -0.44 -11.36
N LEU A 196 18.25 0.31 -10.27
CA LEU A 196 17.32 0.16 -9.15
C LEU A 196 16.47 1.43 -9.07
N VAL A 197 15.16 1.31 -9.29
CA VAL A 197 14.23 2.43 -9.14
C VAL A 197 13.74 2.51 -7.71
N GLN A 198 13.89 3.70 -7.12
CA GLN A 198 13.31 4.09 -5.85
C GLN A 198 12.19 5.09 -6.12
N LEU A 199 10.94 4.71 -5.83
CA LEU A 199 9.78 5.58 -6.08
C LEU A 199 9.73 6.78 -5.13
N SER A 200 10.36 6.68 -3.96
CA SER A 200 10.43 7.72 -2.94
C SER A 200 11.56 7.43 -1.94
N PRO A 201 12.16 8.46 -1.30
CA PRO A 201 13.18 8.29 -0.26
C PRO A 201 12.74 7.35 0.87
N ALA A 202 11.44 7.23 1.13
CA ALA A 202 10.89 6.33 2.15
C ALA A 202 11.18 4.85 1.89
N PHE A 203 11.37 4.43 0.62
CA PHE A 203 11.65 3.05 0.27
C PHE A 203 13.10 2.66 0.56
N PRO A 204 13.36 1.60 1.35
CA PRO A 204 14.70 1.05 1.50
C PRO A 204 15.14 0.24 0.27
N PRO A 205 16.45 -0.01 0.08
CA PRO A 205 16.98 -0.74 -1.08
C PRO A 205 16.36 -2.10 -1.36
N LEU A 206 15.92 -2.81 -0.32
CA LEU A 206 15.25 -4.09 -0.49
C LEU A 206 13.90 -3.98 -1.23
N LEU A 207 13.26 -2.81 -1.21
CA LEU A 207 12.02 -2.54 -1.93
C LEU A 207 12.25 -1.80 -3.27
N TRP A 208 13.49 -1.42 -3.59
CA TRP A 208 13.79 -0.81 -4.89
C TRP A 208 13.61 -1.82 -6.02
N ILE A 209 13.11 -1.33 -7.15
CA ILE A 209 12.67 -2.15 -8.27
C ILE A 209 13.82 -2.30 -9.27
N PRO A 210 14.36 -3.51 -9.48
CA PRO A 210 15.41 -3.74 -10.46
C PRO A 210 14.85 -3.72 -11.88
N ILE A 211 15.44 -2.91 -12.75
CA ILE A 211 15.09 -2.82 -14.17
C ILE A 211 16.32 -3.16 -15.00
N LYS A 212 16.12 -3.93 -16.08
CA LYS A 212 17.18 -4.19 -17.05
C LYS A 212 17.66 -2.87 -17.68
N PRO A 213 18.96 -2.73 -17.98
CA PRO A 213 19.51 -1.52 -18.58
C PRO A 213 19.25 -1.49 -20.09
N GLU A 214 17.97 -1.51 -20.45
CA GLU A 214 17.47 -1.45 -21.80
C GLU A 214 16.40 -0.35 -21.84
N ILE A 215 16.47 0.54 -22.83
CA ILE A 215 15.50 1.63 -22.98
C ILE A 215 14.06 1.09 -23.02
N GLU A 216 13.83 -0.02 -23.72
CA GLU A 216 12.51 -0.66 -23.78
C GLU A 216 12.05 -1.24 -22.44
N ALA A 217 12.96 -1.68 -21.56
CA ALA A 217 12.60 -2.12 -20.22
C ALA A 217 12.20 -0.92 -19.34
N MET A 218 12.96 0.18 -19.41
CA MET A 218 12.65 1.42 -18.69
C MET A 218 11.33 2.04 -19.18
N ASN A 219 11.11 2.12 -20.49
CA ASN A 219 9.88 2.63 -21.08
C ASN A 219 8.64 1.84 -20.61
N ARG A 220 8.72 0.50 -20.63
CA ARG A 220 7.62 -0.35 -20.15
C ARG A 220 7.34 -0.15 -18.66
N PHE A 221 8.38 0.07 -17.86
CA PHE A 221 8.22 0.34 -16.43
C PHE A 221 7.53 1.69 -16.19
N PHE A 222 8.06 2.79 -16.71
CA PHE A 222 7.49 4.13 -16.48
C PHE A 222 6.09 4.26 -17.08
N ARG A 223 5.83 3.63 -18.24
CA ARG A 223 4.48 3.58 -18.82
C ARG A 223 3.48 2.86 -17.91
N GLU A 224 3.87 1.77 -17.27
CA GLU A 224 3.00 1.07 -16.31
C GLU A 224 2.71 1.95 -15.09
N LEU A 225 3.74 2.63 -14.56
CA LEU A 225 3.60 3.55 -13.43
C LEU A 225 2.62 4.70 -13.74
N ILE A 226 2.79 5.37 -14.89
CA ILE A 226 1.90 6.45 -15.33
C ILE A 226 0.48 5.94 -15.57
N LEU A 227 0.33 4.74 -16.13
CA LEU A 227 -0.99 4.14 -16.36
C LEU A 227 -1.73 3.86 -15.05
N LEU A 228 -1.04 3.33 -14.04
CA LEU A 228 -1.61 3.09 -12.72
C LEU A 228 -2.10 4.39 -12.08
N GLU A 229 -1.28 5.45 -12.13
CA GLU A 229 -1.63 6.75 -11.60
C GLU A 229 -2.81 7.39 -12.33
N SER A 230 -2.69 7.56 -13.65
CA SER A 230 -3.73 8.20 -14.48
C SER A 230 -5.08 7.49 -14.40
N THR A 231 -5.09 6.15 -14.36
CA THR A 231 -6.32 5.36 -14.20
C THR A 231 -6.98 5.62 -12.85
N SER A 232 -6.21 5.66 -11.78
CA SER A 232 -6.73 5.93 -10.44
C SER A 232 -7.24 7.36 -10.32
N VAL A 233 -6.45 8.36 -10.74
CA VAL A 233 -6.85 9.75 -10.63
C VAL A 233 -8.10 10.01 -11.47
N GLY A 234 -8.14 9.55 -12.73
CA GLY A 234 -9.30 9.71 -13.59
C GLY A 234 -10.58 9.09 -13.02
N ARG A 235 -10.48 8.01 -12.24
CA ARG A 235 -11.64 7.37 -11.59
C ARG A 235 -12.18 8.16 -10.40
N HIS A 236 -11.32 8.84 -9.65
CA HIS A 236 -11.69 9.47 -8.37
C HIS A 236 -11.82 11.00 -8.44
N LEU A 237 -11.35 11.63 -9.52
CA LEU A 237 -11.29 13.09 -9.66
C LEU A 237 -12.63 13.77 -9.42
N GLU A 238 -13.67 13.41 -10.17
CA GLU A 238 -15.00 14.05 -10.08
C GLU A 238 -15.57 13.97 -8.65
N LYS A 239 -15.40 12.83 -7.98
CA LYS A 239 -15.88 12.65 -6.61
C LYS A 239 -15.11 13.52 -5.63
N PHE A 240 -13.79 13.61 -5.79
CA PHE A 240 -12.98 14.49 -4.94
C PHE A 240 -13.35 15.96 -5.19
N ASP A 241 -13.61 16.37 -6.44
CA ASP A 241 -14.03 17.74 -6.75
C ASP A 241 -15.38 18.09 -6.11
N LEU A 242 -16.35 17.15 -6.14
CA LEU A 242 -17.62 17.31 -5.44
C LEU A 242 -17.43 17.42 -3.92
N MET A 243 -16.58 16.57 -3.34
CA MET A 243 -16.27 16.60 -1.91
C MET A 243 -15.60 17.92 -1.50
N LEU A 244 -14.63 18.41 -2.28
CA LEU A 244 -13.97 19.69 -2.05
C LEU A 244 -14.97 20.86 -2.13
N THR A 245 -15.89 20.80 -3.09
CA THR A 245 -16.98 21.79 -3.22
C THR A 245 -17.89 21.78 -2.00
N ASP A 246 -18.29 20.60 -1.52
CA ASP A 246 -19.16 20.44 -0.34
C ASP A 246 -18.55 21.04 0.94
N ILE A 247 -17.23 20.91 1.13
CA ILE A 247 -16.53 21.48 2.29
C ILE A 247 -16.14 22.96 2.09
N GLY A 248 -16.51 23.54 0.95
CA GLY A 248 -16.23 24.92 0.58
C GLY A 248 -14.74 25.21 0.40
N PHE A 249 -13.98 24.26 -0.16
CA PHE A 249 -12.58 24.45 -0.54
C PHE A 249 -12.45 24.52 -2.06
N GLY A 250 -12.00 25.68 -2.55
CA GLY A 250 -11.64 25.86 -3.96
C GLY A 250 -10.18 25.47 -4.24
N PRO A 251 -9.79 25.36 -5.52
CA PRO A 251 -8.42 25.02 -5.93
C PRO A 251 -7.34 25.96 -5.38
N GLU A 252 -7.66 27.24 -5.17
CA GLU A 252 -6.69 28.23 -4.64
C GLU A 252 -6.48 28.10 -3.13
N SER A 253 -7.49 27.62 -2.38
CA SER A 253 -7.39 27.43 -0.94
C SER A 253 -6.46 26.26 -0.57
N TYR A 254 -6.28 25.31 -1.48
CA TYR A 254 -5.40 24.14 -1.32
C TYR A 254 -3.95 24.52 -1.00
N LYS A 255 -3.41 25.53 -1.71
CA LYS A 255 -2.00 25.92 -1.58
C LYS A 255 -1.71 26.74 -0.32
N ASN A 256 -2.72 27.41 0.23
CA ASN A 256 -2.52 28.40 1.29
C ASN A 256 -2.85 27.87 2.69
N GLU A 257 -3.73 26.87 2.82
CA GLU A 257 -4.20 26.37 4.13
C GLU A 257 -4.33 24.82 4.16
N PRO A 258 -3.25 24.06 3.96
CA PRO A 258 -3.30 22.59 3.84
C PRO A 258 -3.82 21.88 5.11
N GLU A 259 -3.47 22.37 6.30
CA GLU A 259 -3.94 21.80 7.58
C GLU A 259 -5.46 21.95 7.74
N LYS A 260 -5.99 23.14 7.44
CA LYS A 260 -7.43 23.41 7.53
C LYS A 260 -8.23 22.60 6.52
N LEU A 261 -7.67 22.36 5.32
CA LEU A 261 -8.27 21.46 4.36
C LEU A 261 -8.37 20.04 4.93
N ARG A 262 -7.27 19.53 5.49
CA ARG A 262 -7.25 18.21 6.11
C ARG A 262 -8.31 18.10 7.20
N ASP A 263 -8.40 19.07 8.11
CA ASP A 263 -9.38 19.05 9.19
C ASP A 263 -10.83 19.01 8.66
N LYS A 264 -11.13 19.82 7.64
CA LYS A 264 -12.45 19.80 7.00
C LYS A 264 -12.75 18.49 6.28
N LEU A 265 -11.76 17.91 5.60
CA LEU A 265 -11.90 16.60 4.95
C LEU A 265 -12.20 15.52 5.98
N LEU A 266 -11.46 15.49 7.08
CA LEU A 266 -11.68 14.52 8.15
C LEU A 266 -13.07 14.69 8.79
N SER A 267 -13.52 15.91 9.05
CA SER A 267 -14.88 16.19 9.53
C SER A 267 -15.94 15.70 8.52
N TYR A 268 -15.76 15.99 7.22
CA TYR A 268 -16.67 15.49 6.18
C TYR A 268 -16.72 13.95 6.15
N LEU A 269 -15.57 13.29 6.17
CA LEU A 269 -15.48 11.83 6.18
C LEU A 269 -16.15 11.22 7.41
N ASN A 270 -16.05 11.88 8.57
CA ASN A 270 -16.65 11.39 9.81
C ASN A 270 -18.17 11.62 9.89
N GLU A 271 -18.68 12.69 9.27
CA GLU A 271 -20.09 13.10 9.39
C GLU A 271 -20.98 12.66 8.22
N LYS A 272 -20.43 12.61 7.00
CA LYS A 272 -21.20 12.50 5.75
C LYS A 272 -21.01 11.17 5.03
N VAL A 273 -19.86 10.51 5.20
CA VAL A 273 -19.57 9.26 4.49
C VAL A 273 -20.15 8.08 5.25
N ASP A 274 -21.20 7.49 4.70
CA ASP A 274 -21.83 6.28 5.23
C ASP A 274 -21.32 5.02 4.48
N PRO A 275 -20.47 4.19 5.12
CA PRO A 275 -19.93 2.99 4.51
C PRO A 275 -20.97 1.88 4.35
N ASN A 276 -22.16 2.01 4.96
CA ASN A 276 -23.22 1.01 4.84
C ASN A 276 -23.96 1.08 3.52
N THR A 277 -23.86 2.20 2.79
CA THR A 277 -24.54 2.38 1.50
C THR A 277 -24.01 1.42 0.43
N LYS A 278 -24.91 0.93 -0.43
CA LYS A 278 -24.53 0.04 -1.54
C LYS A 278 -23.53 0.70 -2.50
N GLN A 279 -23.72 2.00 -2.78
CA GLN A 279 -22.85 2.77 -3.66
C GLN A 279 -21.40 2.80 -3.16
N PHE A 280 -21.21 3.04 -1.86
CA PHE A 280 -19.88 3.03 -1.25
C PHE A 280 -19.21 1.66 -1.41
N LYS A 281 -19.93 0.58 -1.11
CA LYS A 281 -19.39 -0.79 -1.20
C LYS A 281 -18.98 -1.18 -2.62
N THR A 282 -19.87 -1.00 -3.59
CA THR A 282 -19.58 -1.31 -4.99
C THR A 282 -18.40 -0.49 -5.50
N GLN A 283 -18.28 0.78 -5.07
CA GLN A 283 -17.19 1.64 -5.51
C GLN A 283 -15.80 1.13 -5.13
N PHE A 284 -15.62 0.64 -3.89
CA PHE A 284 -14.28 0.33 -3.37
C PHE A 284 -13.95 -1.17 -3.39
N PHE A 285 -14.93 -2.05 -3.18
CA PHE A 285 -14.68 -3.50 -3.12
C PHE A 285 -14.54 -4.16 -4.50
N GLU A 286 -15.05 -3.52 -5.55
CA GLU A 286 -14.95 -4.02 -6.93
C GLU A 286 -13.92 -3.24 -7.76
N GLU A 287 -13.19 -2.30 -7.13
CA GLU A 287 -12.27 -1.41 -7.83
C GLU A 287 -11.07 -2.15 -8.45
N HIS A 288 -10.57 -3.15 -7.74
CA HIS A 288 -9.35 -3.85 -8.09
C HIS A 288 -9.58 -5.35 -8.25
N PRO A 289 -8.88 -5.99 -9.20
CA PRO A 289 -9.07 -7.41 -9.49
C PRO A 289 -8.42 -8.34 -8.46
N ASN A 290 -7.33 -7.91 -7.80
CA ASN A 290 -6.57 -8.74 -6.89
C ASN A 290 -6.89 -8.41 -5.43
N HIS A 291 -6.97 -9.46 -4.61
CA HIS A 291 -7.35 -9.39 -3.20
C HIS A 291 -6.38 -10.22 -2.36
N ALA A 292 -6.03 -9.75 -1.17
CA ALA A 292 -5.28 -10.51 -0.18
C ALA A 292 -5.74 -10.15 1.23
N HIS A 293 -5.69 -11.12 2.14
CA HIS A 293 -6.11 -10.97 3.53
C HIS A 293 -4.96 -11.31 4.46
N PHE A 294 -4.68 -10.42 5.41
CA PHE A 294 -3.64 -10.65 6.40
C PHE A 294 -4.13 -10.33 7.81
N PHE A 295 -3.67 -11.12 8.77
CA PHE A 295 -3.70 -10.78 10.17
C PHE A 295 -2.47 -9.93 10.50
N LEU A 296 -2.71 -8.77 11.11
CA LEU A 296 -1.69 -7.77 11.42
C LEU A 296 -1.14 -7.86 12.84
N GLY A 297 -1.65 -8.78 13.65
CA GLY A 297 -1.39 -8.81 15.08
C GLY A 297 -2.51 -8.12 15.84
N ASN A 298 -2.17 -7.58 17.00
CA ASN A 298 -3.15 -6.95 17.86
C ASN A 298 -2.72 -5.54 18.26
N VAL A 299 -3.70 -4.69 18.54
CA VAL A 299 -3.50 -3.29 18.95
C VAL A 299 -4.28 -2.97 20.22
N SER A 300 -3.88 -1.90 20.91
CA SER A 300 -4.61 -1.38 22.08
C SER A 300 -5.94 -0.73 21.68
N SER A 301 -5.95 -0.04 20.53
CA SER A 301 -7.08 0.70 20.02
C SER A 301 -6.98 0.89 18.50
N ALA A 302 -8.13 1.00 17.83
CA ALA A 302 -8.19 1.29 16.40
C ALA A 302 -7.62 2.69 16.08
N GLN A 303 -7.80 3.66 16.98
CA GLN A 303 -7.35 5.04 16.81
C GLN A 303 -5.83 5.17 16.75
N GLU A 304 -5.10 4.40 17.56
CA GLU A 304 -3.63 4.36 17.52
C GLU A 304 -3.14 3.85 16.16
N LEU A 305 -3.74 2.77 15.65
CA LEU A 305 -3.41 2.20 14.34
C LEU A 305 -3.73 3.16 13.19
N GLU A 306 -4.92 3.79 13.21
CA GLU A 306 -5.31 4.81 12.23
C GLU A 306 -4.33 5.99 12.23
N SER A 307 -3.92 6.44 13.41
CA SER A 307 -2.94 7.52 13.54
C SER A 307 -1.57 7.13 13.00
N HIS A 308 -1.14 5.88 13.22
CA HIS A 308 0.09 5.35 12.63
C HIS A 308 0.01 5.31 11.09
N LEU A 309 -1.10 4.84 10.53
CA LEU A 309 -1.31 4.77 9.08
C LEU A 309 -1.41 6.15 8.42
N MET A 310 -2.05 7.14 9.07
CA MET A 310 -2.09 8.52 8.57
C MET A 310 -0.71 9.19 8.51
N ASN A 311 0.24 8.72 9.31
CA ASN A 311 1.63 9.21 9.32
C ASN A 311 2.57 8.30 8.49
N ASN A 312 2.04 7.30 7.81
CA ASN A 312 2.82 6.37 6.99
C ASN A 312 3.09 6.99 5.61
N PRO A 313 4.34 7.06 5.14
CA PRO A 313 4.69 7.68 3.86
C PRO A 313 4.16 6.90 2.64
N PHE A 314 3.74 5.65 2.81
CA PHE A 314 3.19 4.81 1.75
C PHE A 314 1.67 4.89 1.65
N VAL A 315 1.01 5.64 2.54
CA VAL A 315 -0.44 5.78 2.63
C VAL A 315 -0.80 7.26 2.55
N PHE A 316 -1.85 7.61 1.80
CA PHE A 316 -2.35 8.98 1.83
C PHE A 316 -2.90 9.32 3.20
N ASN A 317 -2.50 10.47 3.74
CA ASN A 317 -3.00 11.01 5.01
C ASN A 317 -4.47 11.48 4.92
N THR A 318 -5.06 11.39 3.72
CA THR A 318 -6.48 11.59 3.43
C THR A 318 -7.14 10.21 3.29
N PRO A 319 -7.62 9.61 4.39
CA PRO A 319 -8.24 8.29 4.37
C PRO A 319 -9.55 8.30 3.58
N ILE A 320 -9.99 7.12 3.16
CA ILE A 320 -11.33 6.91 2.57
C ILE A 320 -12.39 6.84 3.68
N LEU A 321 -12.03 6.27 4.83
CA LEU A 321 -12.88 6.11 6.00
C LEU A 321 -12.02 5.97 7.27
N LEU A 322 -12.38 6.67 8.35
CA LEU A 322 -11.83 6.43 9.69
C LEU A 322 -12.89 5.78 10.56
N GLY A 323 -12.74 4.47 10.82
CA GLY A 323 -13.70 3.71 11.60
C GLY A 323 -13.89 4.23 13.01
N SER A 324 -12.80 4.63 13.68
CA SER A 324 -12.84 5.04 15.09
C SER A 324 -13.65 6.33 15.33
N SER A 325 -13.71 7.21 14.33
CA SER A 325 -14.30 8.56 14.46
C SER A 325 -15.54 8.76 13.59
N ASN A 326 -15.86 7.83 12.69
CA ASN A 326 -17.01 7.94 11.80
C ASN A 326 -18.31 7.61 12.53
N ARG A 327 -19.29 8.52 12.48
CA ARG A 327 -20.53 8.43 13.25
C ARG A 327 -21.40 7.20 12.93
N PHE A 328 -21.23 6.59 11.75
CA PHE A 328 -22.03 5.45 11.30
C PHE A 328 -21.45 4.11 11.75
N VAL A 329 -20.15 4.05 12.11
CA VAL A 329 -19.45 2.79 12.42
C VAL A 329 -18.62 2.81 13.70
N ALA A 330 -18.39 3.97 14.32
CA ALA A 330 -17.55 4.10 15.53
C ALA A 330 -18.02 3.23 16.71
N ASN A 331 -19.32 2.94 16.81
CA ASN A 331 -19.90 2.14 17.88
C ASN A 331 -20.06 0.65 17.52
N ASN A 332 -19.58 0.23 16.35
CA ASN A 332 -19.67 -1.17 15.94
C ASN A 332 -18.62 -2.03 16.65
N SER A 333 -18.94 -3.31 16.85
CA SER A 333 -17.96 -4.29 17.36
C SER A 333 -16.86 -4.63 16.36
N VAL A 334 -17.04 -4.24 15.10
CA VAL A 334 -16.02 -4.27 14.04
C VAL A 334 -15.79 -2.85 13.58
N VAL A 335 -14.62 -2.30 13.91
CA VAL A 335 -14.22 -0.96 13.49
C VAL A 335 -13.49 -1.08 12.16
N VAL A 336 -14.06 -0.48 11.11
CA VAL A 336 -13.52 -0.57 9.74
C VAL A 336 -12.96 0.78 9.31
N SER A 337 -11.69 0.77 8.91
CA SER A 337 -10.98 1.96 8.42
C SER A 337 -10.42 1.67 7.04
N MET A 338 -10.45 2.65 6.14
CA MET A 338 -10.08 2.47 4.74
C MET A 338 -9.08 3.52 4.31
N PHE A 339 -7.98 3.06 3.73
CA PHE A 339 -6.87 3.88 3.29
C PHE A 339 -6.49 3.57 1.85
N ARG A 340 -5.85 4.53 1.19
CA ARG A 340 -5.29 4.37 -0.15
C ARG A 340 -3.77 4.45 -0.07
N THR A 341 -3.07 3.53 -0.72
CA THR A 341 -1.61 3.65 -0.84
C THR A 341 -1.23 4.70 -1.88
N VAL A 342 -0.05 5.30 -1.71
CA VAL A 342 0.39 6.45 -2.52
C VAL A 342 0.72 6.06 -3.95
N TYR A 343 1.42 4.94 -4.15
CA TYR A 343 2.10 4.65 -5.42
C TYR A 343 1.31 3.69 -6.30
N SER A 344 0.88 2.55 -5.76
CA SER A 344 0.07 1.56 -6.47
C SER A 344 -1.42 1.84 -6.43
N ARG A 345 -1.84 2.80 -5.60
CA ARG A 345 -3.25 3.18 -5.41
C ARG A 345 -4.10 2.00 -4.92
N ALA A 346 -3.49 1.04 -4.24
CA ALA A 346 -4.19 -0.06 -3.59
C ALA A 346 -5.06 0.48 -2.45
N THR A 347 -6.15 -0.23 -2.17
CA THR A 347 -7.03 0.04 -1.04
C THR A 347 -6.69 -0.91 0.10
N LEU A 348 -6.40 -0.35 1.27
CA LEU A 348 -6.24 -1.07 2.52
C LEU A 348 -7.53 -0.94 3.33
N VAL A 349 -8.20 -2.04 3.61
CA VAL A 349 -9.35 -2.06 4.51
C VAL A 349 -8.95 -2.75 5.80
N ILE A 350 -8.83 -1.97 6.85
CA ILE A 350 -8.41 -2.38 8.17
C ILE A 350 -9.64 -2.72 9.00
N GLU A 351 -9.68 -3.92 9.56
CA GLU A 351 -10.69 -4.35 10.51
C GLU A 351 -10.07 -4.54 11.89
N CYS A 352 -10.53 -3.75 12.87
CA CYS A 352 -10.26 -4.02 14.27
C CYS A 352 -11.47 -4.76 14.87
N ARG A 353 -11.25 -6.01 15.32
CA ARG A 353 -12.31 -6.97 15.59
C ARG A 353 -12.53 -7.19 17.09
N LEU A 354 -13.22 -6.25 17.74
CA LEU A 354 -13.58 -6.33 19.16
C LEU A 354 -14.56 -7.48 19.45
N ASP A 355 -15.29 -7.91 18.44
CA ASP A 355 -16.23 -9.02 18.47
C ASP A 355 -15.55 -10.39 18.60
N LEU A 356 -14.25 -10.51 18.34
CA LEU A 356 -13.53 -11.79 18.46
C LEU A 356 -13.10 -12.13 19.89
N ASN A 357 -13.34 -11.23 20.84
CA ASN A 357 -13.15 -11.54 22.25
C ASN A 357 -14.09 -12.69 22.65
N MET A 358 -13.50 -13.71 23.25
CA MET A 358 -14.19 -14.96 23.60
C MET A 358 -14.77 -14.95 25.02
N GLU A 359 -14.61 -13.87 25.77
CA GLU A 359 -15.15 -13.74 27.12
C GLU A 359 -16.69 -13.81 27.10
N LEU A 360 -17.25 -14.75 27.88
CA LEU A 360 -18.69 -14.96 28.02
C LEU A 360 -19.17 -14.25 29.31
N GLY A 361 -20.16 -13.34 29.19
CA GLY A 361 -20.85 -12.67 30.30
C GLY A 361 -20.81 -11.13 30.30
N ASP A 362 -21.78 -10.50 30.98
CA ASP A 362 -21.93 -9.03 31.14
C ASP A 362 -20.90 -8.36 32.07
N GLY A 363 -19.87 -9.10 32.50
CA GLY A 363 -18.84 -8.64 33.46
C GLY A 363 -17.65 -7.92 32.84
N GLY A 364 -17.73 -7.49 31.58
CA GLY A 364 -16.66 -6.79 30.85
C GLY A 364 -16.36 -5.38 31.35
N GLN A 365 -16.12 -5.20 32.66
CA GLN A 365 -15.32 -4.07 33.13
C GLN A 365 -13.90 -4.30 32.65
N GLY A 366 -13.57 -3.62 31.54
CA GLY A 366 -12.31 -3.75 30.83
C GLY A 366 -11.11 -3.68 31.76
N GLY A 367 -10.39 -4.80 31.84
CA GLY A 367 -8.98 -4.76 32.19
C GLY A 367 -8.25 -3.83 31.21
N SER A 368 -7.28 -3.09 31.73
CA SER A 368 -6.52 -2.07 31.00
C SER A 368 -5.72 -2.58 29.78
N ASP A 369 -5.69 -3.90 29.55
CA ASP A 369 -4.96 -4.56 28.45
C ASP A 369 -5.91 -5.24 27.45
N ARG A 370 -6.96 -4.54 27.00
CA ARG A 370 -7.83 -5.09 25.95
C ARG A 370 -7.09 -5.11 24.61
N VAL A 371 -6.64 -6.29 24.22
CA VAL A 371 -5.92 -6.55 22.97
C VAL A 371 -6.93 -6.78 21.84
N VAL A 372 -6.88 -5.96 20.78
CA VAL A 372 -7.83 -5.99 19.66
C VAL A 372 -7.17 -6.59 18.42
N PRO A 373 -7.65 -7.74 17.89
CA PRO A 373 -7.08 -8.34 16.70
C PRO A 373 -7.37 -7.49 15.46
N VAL A 374 -6.34 -7.33 14.63
CA VAL A 374 -6.37 -6.48 13.44
C VAL A 374 -6.20 -7.34 12.20
N PHE A 375 -7.06 -7.11 11.22
CA PHE A 375 -6.97 -7.70 9.90
C PHE A 375 -6.89 -6.61 8.85
N VAL A 376 -6.26 -6.92 7.72
CA VAL A 376 -6.27 -6.06 6.54
C VAL A 376 -6.71 -6.86 5.32
N HIS A 377 -7.63 -6.25 4.57
CA HIS A 377 -8.03 -6.68 3.24
C HIS A 377 -7.40 -5.72 2.25
N VAL A 378 -6.44 -6.21 1.48
CA VAL A 378 -5.73 -5.44 0.47
C VAL A 378 -6.37 -5.71 -0.89
N MET A 379 -6.86 -4.65 -1.52
CA MET A 379 -7.36 -4.67 -2.90
C MET A 379 -6.41 -3.88 -3.77
N TYR A 380 -5.81 -4.51 -4.78
CA TYR A 380 -4.70 -3.90 -5.52
C TYR A 380 -4.77 -4.18 -7.02
N PRO A 381 -4.29 -3.24 -7.86
CA PRO A 381 -4.34 -3.40 -9.30
C PRO A 381 -3.47 -4.57 -9.76
N ASP A 382 -3.82 -5.13 -10.92
CA ASP A 382 -2.88 -6.01 -11.60
C ASP A 382 -1.69 -5.19 -12.09
N ASN A 383 -0.50 -5.69 -11.82
CA ASN A 383 0.75 -5.04 -12.19
C ASN A 383 1.83 -6.11 -12.33
N GLN A 384 2.75 -5.88 -13.26
CA GLN A 384 3.78 -6.85 -13.62
C GLN A 384 5.17 -6.38 -13.18
N ARG A 385 5.39 -5.07 -13.10
CA ARG A 385 6.73 -4.48 -12.94
C ARG A 385 6.89 -3.67 -11.67
N VAL A 386 5.81 -3.10 -11.14
CA VAL A 386 5.88 -2.22 -9.96
C VAL A 386 5.98 -3.01 -8.65
N SER A 387 5.48 -4.25 -8.60
CA SER A 387 5.60 -5.14 -7.43
C SER A 387 6.87 -5.99 -7.40
N ARG A 388 7.28 -6.55 -8.55
CA ARG A 388 8.32 -7.60 -8.58
C ARG A 388 9.73 -6.99 -8.55
N PRO A 389 10.70 -7.63 -7.86
CA PRO A 389 10.65 -8.88 -7.12
C PRO A 389 10.58 -8.65 -5.58
N ALA A 390 9.97 -7.56 -5.12
CA ALA A 390 10.01 -7.25 -3.70
C ALA A 390 9.28 -8.28 -2.82
N PRO A 391 8.07 -8.78 -3.16
CA PRO A 391 7.39 -9.80 -2.34
C PRO A 391 8.25 -11.02 -2.06
N ASP A 392 8.88 -11.60 -3.09
CA ASP A 392 9.73 -12.79 -2.94
C ASP A 392 10.93 -12.54 -2.01
N ARG A 393 11.55 -11.35 -2.15
CA ARG A 393 12.65 -10.95 -1.28
C ARG A 393 12.20 -10.82 0.17
N MET A 394 11.05 -10.19 0.39
CA MET A 394 10.48 -9.99 1.73
C MET A 394 10.08 -11.30 2.38
N ASN A 395 9.37 -12.16 1.65
CA ASN A 395 8.98 -13.49 2.12
C ASN A 395 10.19 -14.32 2.54
N ARG A 396 11.27 -14.31 1.74
CA ARG A 396 12.49 -15.06 2.06
C ARG A 396 13.26 -14.50 3.27
N ILE A 397 13.33 -13.17 3.42
CA ILE A 397 14.19 -12.51 4.42
C ILE A 397 13.49 -12.33 5.77
N PHE A 398 12.18 -12.07 5.74
CA PHE A 398 11.35 -11.75 6.90
C PHE A 398 10.28 -12.81 7.19
N ASN A 399 10.24 -13.91 6.44
CA ASN A 399 9.29 -15.01 6.65
C ASN A 399 7.82 -14.54 6.59
N THR A 400 7.53 -13.64 5.64
CA THR A 400 6.20 -13.14 5.31
C THR A 400 5.55 -13.99 4.21
N ASN A 401 4.24 -13.79 3.97
CA ASN A 401 3.45 -14.55 2.99
C ASN A 401 2.76 -13.64 1.96
N TYR A 402 3.46 -12.63 1.43
CA TYR A 402 2.89 -11.76 0.40
C TYR A 402 2.75 -12.48 -0.95
N PRO A 403 1.66 -12.27 -1.70
CA PRO A 403 1.57 -12.67 -3.11
C PRO A 403 2.66 -12.05 -3.98
N GLU A 404 3.10 -12.76 -5.04
CA GLU A 404 4.18 -12.32 -5.94
C GLU A 404 3.94 -10.97 -6.64
N ASN A 405 2.67 -10.58 -6.78
CA ASN A 405 2.24 -9.32 -7.40
C ASN A 405 1.82 -8.25 -6.37
N MET A 406 2.06 -8.47 -5.08
CA MET A 406 1.75 -7.49 -4.03
C MET A 406 2.56 -6.20 -4.23
N PRO A 407 1.93 -5.02 -4.31
CA PRO A 407 2.63 -3.76 -4.48
C PRO A 407 3.64 -3.45 -3.38
N ILE A 408 4.75 -2.82 -3.77
CA ILE A 408 5.84 -2.52 -2.84
C ILE A 408 5.45 -1.52 -1.76
N ASP A 409 4.52 -0.61 -2.05
CA ASP A 409 4.01 0.38 -1.11
C ASP A 409 3.05 -0.24 -0.09
N VAL A 410 2.28 -1.27 -0.46
CA VAL A 410 1.53 -2.08 0.50
C VAL A 410 2.49 -2.80 1.46
N ILE A 411 3.54 -3.41 0.92
CA ILE A 411 4.57 -4.06 1.73
C ILE A 411 5.21 -3.05 2.69
N GLY A 412 5.60 -1.88 2.19
CA GLY A 412 6.15 -0.79 3.00
C GLY A 412 5.18 -0.33 4.08
N ALA A 413 3.89 -0.15 3.74
CA ALA A 413 2.85 0.32 4.65
C ALA A 413 2.59 -0.65 5.81
N LEU A 414 2.67 -1.96 5.55
CA LEU A 414 2.41 -3.01 6.52
C LEU A 414 3.69 -3.52 7.22
N PHE A 415 4.86 -3.00 6.86
CA PHE A 415 6.11 -3.48 7.44
C PHE A 415 6.24 -3.08 8.92
N GLY A 416 6.84 -3.96 9.72
CA GLY A 416 6.89 -3.82 11.18
C GLY A 416 5.65 -4.38 11.90
N GLN A 417 4.58 -4.71 11.17
CA GLN A 417 3.45 -5.48 11.69
C GLN A 417 3.69 -6.99 11.51
N VAL A 418 2.94 -7.80 12.26
CA VAL A 418 2.85 -9.24 11.95
C VAL A 418 2.12 -9.35 10.61
N VAL A 419 2.57 -10.18 9.67
CA VAL A 419 1.86 -10.36 8.39
C VAL A 419 1.69 -11.85 8.13
N ARG A 420 0.51 -12.36 8.49
CA ARG A 420 0.14 -13.76 8.34
C ARG A 420 -1.12 -13.89 7.48
N ASP A 421 -1.04 -14.71 6.44
CA ASP A 421 -2.21 -15.14 5.68
C ASP A 421 -2.91 -16.31 6.38
N ALA A 422 -4.04 -16.75 5.83
CA ALA A 422 -4.81 -17.88 6.36
C ALA A 422 -3.95 -19.15 6.52
N LYS A 423 -3.04 -19.42 5.57
CA LYS A 423 -2.17 -20.61 5.60
C LYS A 423 -1.15 -20.53 6.72
N GLY A 424 -0.57 -19.35 6.96
CA GLY A 424 0.34 -19.10 8.07
C GLY A 424 -0.34 -19.33 9.42
N ILE A 425 -1.54 -18.78 9.62
CA ILE A 425 -2.33 -18.99 10.85
C ILE A 425 -2.71 -20.46 11.01
N TYR A 426 -3.11 -21.15 9.93
CA TYR A 426 -3.49 -22.58 10.02
C TYR A 426 -2.30 -23.47 10.40
N LYS A 427 -1.10 -23.15 9.88
CA LYS A 427 0.12 -23.87 10.26
C LYS A 427 0.41 -23.72 11.76
N GLU A 428 0.36 -22.49 12.29
CA GLU A 428 0.57 -22.23 13.72
C GLU A 428 -0.53 -22.90 14.57
N PHE A 429 -1.79 -22.82 14.14
CA PHE A 429 -2.93 -23.53 14.75
C PHE A 429 -2.64 -25.04 14.88
N LYS A 430 -2.24 -25.67 13.78
CA LYS A 430 -1.96 -27.11 13.74
C LYS A 430 -0.78 -27.49 14.64
N GLU A 431 0.31 -26.73 14.60
CA GLU A 431 1.48 -26.96 15.46
C GLU A 431 1.14 -26.87 16.95
N MET A 432 0.27 -25.92 17.34
CA MET A 432 -0.21 -25.79 18.72
C MET A 432 -1.10 -26.97 19.12
N THR A 433 -2.07 -27.35 18.28
CA THR A 433 -2.97 -28.48 18.56
C THR A 433 -2.23 -29.82 18.60
N ASP A 434 -1.27 -30.05 17.71
CA ASP A 434 -0.48 -31.29 17.70
C ASP A 434 0.42 -31.38 18.95
N ARG A 435 0.93 -30.25 19.45
CA ARG A 435 1.69 -30.20 20.71
C ARG A 435 0.80 -30.49 21.92
N ALA A 436 -0.38 -29.87 22.01
CA ALA A 436 -1.31 -30.11 23.11
C ALA A 436 -1.68 -31.61 23.20
N LYS A 437 -1.98 -32.24 22.06
CA LYS A 437 -2.25 -33.69 21.99
C LYS A 437 -1.06 -34.54 22.45
N ALA A 438 0.17 -34.14 22.13
CA ALA A 438 1.36 -34.87 22.57
C ALA A 438 1.57 -34.76 24.10
N GLU A 439 1.02 -33.71 24.73
CA GLU A 439 1.07 -33.44 26.17
C GLU A 439 -0.18 -33.97 26.90
N ASP A 440 -1.07 -34.73 26.22
CA ASP A 440 -2.38 -35.18 26.73
C ASP A 440 -3.28 -34.02 27.19
N ASP A 441 -3.09 -32.86 26.57
CA ASP A 441 -3.90 -31.66 26.77
C ASP A 441 -4.89 -31.49 25.60
N ASP A 442 -6.16 -31.27 25.95
CA ASP A 442 -7.25 -31.02 25.01
C ASP A 442 -7.41 -29.53 24.69
N SER A 443 -6.39 -28.70 24.97
CA SER A 443 -6.41 -27.28 24.66
C SER A 443 -6.40 -27.02 23.16
N ILE A 444 -7.45 -26.35 22.68
CA ILE A 444 -7.59 -25.93 21.29
C ILE A 444 -7.50 -24.41 21.24
N PRO A 445 -6.65 -23.82 20.38
CA PRO A 445 -6.49 -22.37 20.30
C PRO A 445 -7.69 -21.72 19.59
N SER A 446 -8.77 -21.50 20.35
CA SER A 446 -10.06 -20.95 19.90
C SER A 446 -9.93 -19.65 19.11
N LEU A 447 -9.03 -18.75 19.51
CA LEU A 447 -8.84 -17.48 18.80
C LEU A 447 -8.30 -17.68 17.37
N ALA A 448 -7.40 -18.66 17.18
CA ALA A 448 -6.87 -18.99 15.86
C ALA A 448 -7.96 -19.55 14.93
N ILE A 449 -8.92 -20.32 15.46
CA ILE A 449 -10.11 -20.76 14.70
C ILE A 449 -10.90 -19.54 14.19
N ALA A 450 -11.16 -18.57 15.06
CA ALA A 450 -11.91 -17.38 14.66
C ALA A 450 -11.14 -16.54 13.63
N HIS A 451 -9.82 -16.41 13.79
CA HIS A 451 -8.94 -15.73 12.81
C HIS A 451 -8.98 -16.41 11.43
N LEU A 452 -9.00 -17.74 11.38
CA LEU A 452 -9.09 -18.49 10.11
C LEU A 452 -10.42 -18.22 9.38
N GLY A 453 -11.51 -18.03 10.12
CA GLY A 453 -12.79 -17.61 9.54
C GLY A 453 -12.72 -16.22 8.92
N VAL A 454 -12.18 -15.23 9.64
CA VAL A 454 -12.01 -13.85 9.14
C VAL A 454 -11.10 -13.80 7.92
N LEU A 455 -10.00 -14.57 7.95
CA LEU A 455 -9.06 -14.70 6.83
C LEU A 455 -9.57 -15.56 5.67
N ARG A 456 -10.80 -16.09 5.78
CA ARG A 456 -11.47 -16.90 4.76
C ARG A 456 -10.65 -18.11 4.32
N TYR A 457 -10.13 -18.87 5.29
CA TYR A 457 -9.40 -20.07 4.99
C TYR A 457 -10.24 -21.03 4.14
N GLU A 458 -9.77 -21.36 2.93
CA GLU A 458 -10.57 -22.05 1.91
C GLU A 458 -11.10 -23.42 2.37
N ARG A 459 -10.41 -24.07 3.31
CA ARG A 459 -10.75 -25.38 3.86
C ARG A 459 -11.23 -25.29 5.31
N PHE A 460 -11.78 -24.13 5.70
CA PHE A 460 -12.26 -23.92 7.07
C PHE A 460 -13.30 -24.95 7.49
N GLU A 461 -14.23 -25.31 6.61
CA GLU A 461 -15.28 -26.27 6.94
C GLU A 461 -14.68 -27.67 7.23
N GLU A 462 -13.81 -28.15 6.34
CA GLU A 462 -13.25 -29.50 6.42
C GLU A 462 -12.16 -29.64 7.49
N ASP A 463 -11.22 -28.70 7.53
CA ASP A 463 -10.02 -28.82 8.36
C ASP A 463 -10.22 -28.25 9.78
N VAL A 464 -11.29 -27.50 10.03
CA VAL A 464 -11.54 -26.84 11.32
C VAL A 464 -12.96 -27.11 11.83
N PHE A 465 -13.99 -26.63 11.15
CA PHE A 465 -15.36 -26.65 11.66
C PHE A 465 -15.84 -28.08 11.99
N ASN A 466 -15.72 -29.00 11.02
CA ASN A 466 -16.20 -30.39 11.19
C ASN A 466 -15.48 -31.14 12.33
N LEU A 467 -14.27 -30.71 12.69
CA LEU A 467 -13.48 -31.34 13.75
C LEU A 467 -13.81 -30.79 15.15
N TYR A 468 -14.20 -29.51 15.24
CA TYR A 468 -14.24 -28.80 16.53
C TYR A 468 -15.59 -28.16 16.89
N HIS A 469 -16.59 -28.18 16.02
CA HIS A 469 -17.90 -27.56 16.31
C HIS A 469 -18.64 -28.16 17.53
N ASP A 470 -18.41 -29.45 17.82
CA ASP A 470 -18.99 -30.17 18.96
C ASP A 470 -18.01 -30.34 20.14
N HIS A 471 -16.94 -29.54 20.17
CA HIS A 471 -15.92 -29.64 21.20
C HIS A 471 -16.48 -29.39 22.61
N LYS A 472 -15.93 -30.06 23.63
CA LYS A 472 -16.38 -29.94 25.03
C LYS A 472 -16.29 -28.51 25.57
N ASP A 473 -15.28 -27.76 25.13
CA ASP A 473 -15.06 -26.37 25.50
C ASP A 473 -16.02 -25.42 24.76
N PRO A 474 -16.87 -24.65 25.46
CA PRO A 474 -17.76 -23.66 24.84
C PRO A 474 -17.03 -22.58 24.02
N TYR A 475 -15.81 -22.19 24.38
CA TYR A 475 -15.06 -21.18 23.65
C TYR A 475 -14.64 -21.68 22.26
N VAL A 476 -14.29 -22.96 22.14
CA VAL A 476 -13.96 -23.59 20.86
C VAL A 476 -15.18 -23.66 19.95
N ARG A 477 -16.35 -24.03 20.51
CA ARG A 477 -17.62 -24.04 19.76
C ARG A 477 -18.01 -22.64 19.31
N LEU A 478 -17.91 -21.65 20.18
CA LEU A 478 -18.13 -20.25 19.85
C LEU A 478 -17.19 -19.77 18.73
N ALA A 479 -15.92 -20.20 18.74
CA ALA A 479 -14.98 -19.91 17.66
C ALA A 479 -15.41 -20.49 16.33
N CYS A 480 -15.85 -21.75 16.32
CA CYS A 480 -16.36 -22.41 15.13
C CYS A 480 -17.60 -21.67 14.58
N ILE A 481 -18.50 -21.24 15.46
CA ILE A 481 -19.68 -20.44 15.08
C ILE A 481 -19.26 -19.10 14.49
N LYS A 482 -18.39 -18.32 15.16
CA LYS A 482 -17.89 -17.04 14.64
C LYS A 482 -17.21 -17.22 13.28
N GLY A 483 -16.37 -18.25 13.11
CA GLY A 483 -15.75 -18.54 11.82
C GLY A 483 -16.76 -18.96 10.76
N ALA A 484 -17.76 -19.78 11.08
CA ALA A 484 -18.84 -20.15 10.17
C ALA A 484 -19.69 -18.94 9.73
N ILE A 485 -19.87 -17.95 10.62
CA ILE A 485 -20.53 -16.67 10.32
C ILE A 485 -19.74 -15.92 9.24
N GLU A 486 -18.42 -15.77 9.40
CA GLU A 486 -17.55 -15.12 8.41
C GLU A 486 -17.56 -15.83 7.05
N MET A 487 -17.54 -17.17 7.08
CA MET A 487 -17.58 -18.02 5.89
C MET A 487 -18.96 -18.10 5.24
N GLY A 488 -20.01 -17.58 5.88
CA GLY A 488 -21.38 -17.62 5.36
C GLY A 488 -22.04 -19.01 5.41
N LEU A 489 -21.58 -19.91 6.28
CA LEU A 489 -22.05 -21.29 6.40
C LEU A 489 -23.36 -21.39 7.20
N LYS A 490 -24.45 -20.85 6.65
CA LYS A 490 -25.76 -20.76 7.34
C LYS A 490 -26.26 -22.10 7.87
N SER A 491 -26.19 -23.15 7.05
CA SER A 491 -26.67 -24.49 7.39
C SER A 491 -25.95 -25.06 8.62
N ARG A 492 -24.65 -24.80 8.74
CA ARG A 492 -23.82 -25.22 9.87
C ARG A 492 -24.17 -24.49 11.16
N ILE A 493 -24.48 -23.20 11.06
CA ILE A 493 -24.92 -22.41 12.20
C ILE A 493 -26.29 -22.89 12.70
N GLU A 494 -27.21 -23.21 11.78
CA GLU A 494 -28.52 -23.80 12.11
C GLU A 494 -28.39 -25.20 12.75
N GLU A 495 -27.38 -25.97 12.38
CA GLU A 495 -27.03 -27.25 13.00
C GLU A 495 -26.56 -27.06 14.44
N CYS A 496 -25.60 -26.15 14.67
CA CYS A 496 -25.15 -25.79 16.02
C CYS A 496 -26.30 -25.30 16.92
N ALA A 497 -27.23 -24.51 16.36
CA ALA A 497 -28.39 -24.00 17.12
C ALA A 497 -29.26 -25.10 17.75
N LYS A 498 -29.32 -26.28 17.11
CA LYS A 498 -30.14 -27.41 17.59
C LYS A 498 -29.47 -28.21 18.70
N GLN A 499 -28.15 -28.11 18.80
CA GLN A 499 -27.34 -28.97 19.67
C GLN A 499 -26.69 -28.20 20.83
N GLU A 500 -26.52 -26.89 20.69
CA GLU A 500 -25.86 -26.06 21.69
C GLU A 500 -26.65 -26.03 23.01
N LYS A 501 -25.91 -26.13 24.11
CA LYS A 501 -26.45 -26.22 25.47
C LYS A 501 -26.17 -24.96 26.27
N THR A 502 -25.16 -24.17 25.88
CA THR A 502 -24.80 -22.92 26.53
C THR A 502 -25.71 -21.80 26.05
N GLN A 503 -26.51 -21.23 26.96
CA GLN A 503 -27.49 -20.18 26.63
C GLN A 503 -26.86 -18.97 25.95
N ASP A 504 -25.72 -18.48 26.44
CA ASP A 504 -25.03 -17.32 25.85
C ASP A 504 -24.65 -17.55 24.38
N ILE A 505 -24.22 -18.76 24.04
CA ILE A 505 -23.86 -19.12 22.67
C ILE A 505 -25.12 -19.24 21.81
N LEU A 506 -26.19 -19.84 22.33
CA LEU A 506 -27.49 -19.90 21.65
C LEU A 506 -28.03 -18.50 21.35
N ASP A 507 -27.92 -17.56 22.28
CA ASP A 507 -28.38 -16.18 22.09
C ASP A 507 -27.61 -15.48 20.96
N ILE A 508 -26.28 -15.70 20.88
CA ILE A 508 -25.45 -15.23 19.77
C ILE A 508 -25.91 -15.86 18.44
N ILE A 509 -26.09 -17.18 18.39
CA ILE A 509 -26.55 -17.89 17.19
C ILE A 509 -27.90 -17.34 16.73
N ASN A 510 -28.87 -17.24 17.64
CA ASN A 510 -30.23 -16.78 17.35
C ASN A 510 -30.25 -15.34 16.84
N LYS A 511 -29.48 -14.44 17.47
CA LYS A 511 -29.31 -13.05 17.00
C LYS A 511 -28.75 -12.99 15.58
N VAL A 512 -27.75 -13.83 15.27
CA VAL A 512 -27.14 -13.85 13.95
C VAL A 512 -28.08 -14.43 12.89
N LEU A 513 -28.81 -15.51 13.21
CA LEU A 513 -29.79 -16.11 12.30
C LEU A 513 -30.99 -15.20 12.03
N ALA A 514 -31.49 -14.49 13.06
CA ALA A 514 -32.56 -13.50 12.90
C ALA A 514 -32.16 -12.39 11.94
N ASN A 515 -30.91 -11.92 12.04
CA ASN A 515 -30.38 -10.85 11.22
C ASN A 515 -29.69 -11.34 9.94
N TRP A 516 -29.80 -12.62 9.56
CA TRP A 516 -29.03 -13.17 8.45
C TRP A 516 -29.27 -12.44 7.13
N LYS A 517 -30.52 -12.06 6.83
CA LYS A 517 -30.88 -11.31 5.62
C LYS A 517 -30.29 -9.89 5.63
N GLU A 518 -30.31 -9.21 6.77
CA GLU A 518 -29.73 -7.88 6.92
C GLU A 518 -28.19 -7.92 6.91
N ASN A 519 -27.58 -8.94 7.51
CA ASN A 519 -26.12 -9.14 7.52
C ASN A 519 -25.55 -9.47 6.13
N VAL A 520 -26.34 -10.11 5.27
CA VAL A 520 -25.99 -10.39 3.86
C VAL A 520 -26.22 -9.16 2.97
N VAL A 521 -27.23 -8.32 3.26
CA VAL A 521 -27.59 -7.14 2.46
C VAL A 521 -26.81 -5.88 2.88
N ASN A 522 -26.46 -5.74 4.16
CA ASN A 522 -25.69 -4.62 4.70
C ASN A 522 -24.17 -4.81 4.56
N GLY A 523 -23.69 -5.76 3.76
CA GLY A 523 -22.32 -5.81 3.22
C GLY A 523 -21.17 -5.63 4.22
N VAL A 524 -21.37 -5.92 5.51
CA VAL A 524 -20.28 -6.07 6.49
C VAL A 524 -19.43 -7.29 6.11
N ARG A 525 -19.97 -8.18 5.27
CA ARG A 525 -19.23 -9.25 4.63
C ARG A 525 -18.73 -8.78 3.26
N PHE A 526 -17.41 -8.66 3.13
CA PHE A 526 -16.71 -8.43 1.88
C PHE A 526 -17.24 -9.39 0.81
N PRO A 527 -17.39 -8.96 -0.45
CA PRO A 527 -17.85 -9.87 -1.50
C PRO A 527 -16.98 -11.14 -1.53
N ILE A 528 -17.61 -12.30 -1.60
CA ILE A 528 -16.92 -13.56 -1.92
C ILE A 528 -16.49 -13.41 -3.38
N PRO A 529 -15.20 -13.57 -3.73
CA PRO A 529 -14.79 -13.63 -5.11
C PRO A 529 -15.60 -14.72 -5.81
N LYS A 530 -16.39 -14.34 -6.81
CA LYS A 530 -17.02 -15.34 -7.68
C LYS A 530 -15.87 -16.04 -8.42
N LYS A 531 -15.68 -17.33 -8.17
CA LYS A 531 -14.79 -18.18 -8.96
C LYS A 531 -15.22 -18.22 -10.42
#